data_AF-A0AAN6T1J6-F1
#
_entry.id   AF-A0AAN6T1J6-F1
#
_cell.length_a   1.000
_cell.length_b   1.000
_cell.length_c   1.000
_cell.angle_alpha   90.00
_cell.angle_beta   90.00
_cell.angle_gamma   90.00
#
_symmetry.space_group_name_H-M   'P 1'
#
loop_
_entity.id
_entity.type
_entity.pdbx_description
1 polymer ?
#
loop_
_entity_poly.entity_id
_entity_poly.type
_entity_poly.pdbx_seq_one_letter_code
_entity_poly.pdbx_strand_id
1 'polypeptide(L)'
;MEVPNWLRIVLLLLSLVSFLPQLQRLYLLKHTSGLSLFYVLYHLVVATELFTVSFVFVVNYAAERHKPDIFVHDPLNASDKINLAQFTLVWVLWLMIFTLCLIYSSDLSLGLRIAVASLYISFLLISVAPAFIDAATDTFGGKGHDLVLGIFTGFHVFYVNPVVDLFEIPALYAQARITSQRAPGSGLGALSLLSVAMQAVLFALLAPAWLGRLAYPWERFSGGVSMPVVVNWFLIVGFVPFDYGVFAITQFVLLLIAVWRSLHHGQLSGVSAGETEPLLGAPWA
;
A
#
# COMPACT_ATOMS: atom_id res chain seq x y z
N MET A 1 1.81 -24.13 4.14
CA MET A 1 3.14 -24.26 4.78
C MET A 1 3.41 -22.97 5.51
N GLU A 2 3.86 -23.05 6.76
CA GLU A 2 4.14 -21.87 7.57
C GLU A 2 5.38 -21.14 7.04
N VAL A 3 5.32 -19.80 6.96
CA VAL A 3 6.48 -18.99 6.56
C VAL A 3 7.41 -18.79 7.76
N PRO A 4 8.70 -19.17 7.65
CA PRO A 4 9.63 -19.09 8.78
C PRO A 4 9.97 -17.63 9.14
N ASN A 5 10.20 -17.37 10.43
CA ASN A 5 10.40 -16.00 10.95
C ASN A 5 11.58 -15.28 10.31
N TRP A 6 12.68 -15.96 9.98
CA TRP A 6 13.82 -15.33 9.30
C TRP A 6 13.42 -14.74 7.94
N LEU A 7 12.55 -15.44 7.19
CA LEU A 7 12.06 -14.97 5.91
C LEU A 7 11.09 -13.79 6.09
N ARG A 8 10.28 -13.79 7.16
CA ARG A 8 9.43 -12.65 7.51
C ARG A 8 10.25 -11.40 7.80
N ILE A 9 11.35 -11.54 8.56
CA ILE A 9 12.29 -10.44 8.87
C ILE A 9 12.98 -9.93 7.60
N VAL A 10 13.45 -10.82 6.74
CA VAL A 10 14.06 -10.43 5.45
C VAL A 10 13.06 -9.64 4.61
N LEU A 11 11.82 -10.13 4.47
CA LEU A 11 10.79 -9.44 3.69
C LEU A 11 10.41 -8.08 4.31
N LEU A 12 10.40 -7.96 5.64
CA LEU A 12 10.21 -6.68 6.35
C LEU A 12 11.30 -5.67 6.02
N LEU A 13 12.57 -6.08 6.08
CA LEU A 13 13.70 -5.20 5.73
C LEU A 13 13.67 -4.81 4.26
N LEU A 14 13.34 -5.76 3.38
CA LEU A 14 13.16 -5.47 1.96
C LEU A 14 12.01 -4.49 1.72
N SER A 15 10.94 -4.53 2.51
CA SER A 15 9.85 -3.56 2.43
C SER A 15 10.36 -2.17 2.72
N LEU A 16 11.15 -1.97 3.78
CA LEU A 16 11.80 -0.68 4.02
C LEU A 16 12.64 -0.24 2.81
N VAL A 17 13.52 -1.13 2.35
CA VAL A 17 14.46 -0.86 1.26
C VAL A 17 13.74 -0.49 -0.05
N SER A 18 12.60 -1.11 -0.35
CA SER A 18 11.82 -0.85 -1.56
C SER A 18 11.23 0.57 -1.63
N PHE A 19 11.02 1.24 -0.50
CA PHE A 19 10.48 2.62 -0.46
C PHE A 19 11.59 3.69 -0.42
N LEU A 20 12.82 3.33 -0.04
CA LEU A 20 13.94 4.27 0.09
C LEU A 20 14.18 5.09 -1.18
N PRO A 21 14.20 4.52 -2.41
CA PRO A 21 14.45 5.31 -3.61
C PRO A 21 13.39 6.39 -3.85
N GLN A 22 12.13 6.13 -3.49
CA GLN A 22 11.06 7.13 -3.62
C GLN A 22 11.19 8.23 -2.56
N LEU A 23 11.45 7.86 -1.30
CA LEU A 23 11.66 8.81 -0.22
C LEU A 23 12.88 9.72 -0.46
N GLN A 24 14.01 9.13 -0.88
CA GLN A 24 15.21 9.88 -1.25
C GLN A 24 14.93 10.83 -2.42
N ARG A 25 14.22 10.36 -3.45
CA ARG A 25 13.87 11.20 -4.60
C ARG A 25 13.00 12.39 -4.21
N LEU A 26 11.96 12.17 -3.39
CA LEU A 26 11.13 13.27 -2.86
C LEU A 26 11.95 14.23 -2.00
N TYR A 27 12.79 13.69 -1.12
CA TYR A 27 13.64 14.50 -0.24
C TYR A 27 14.63 15.37 -1.01
N LEU A 28 15.23 14.86 -2.09
CA LEU A 28 16.20 15.58 -2.92
C LEU A 28 15.54 16.59 -3.85
N LEU A 29 14.43 16.23 -4.49
CA LEU A 29 13.75 17.10 -5.45
C LEU A 29 12.97 18.25 -4.79
N LYS A 30 12.49 18.05 -3.55
CA LYS A 30 11.64 19.01 -2.81
C LYS A 30 10.39 19.47 -3.58
N HIS A 31 9.97 18.72 -4.59
CA HIS A 31 8.74 18.90 -5.34
C HIS A 31 8.10 17.54 -5.63
N THR A 32 6.79 17.51 -5.83
CA THR A 32 6.03 16.26 -6.06
C THR A 32 5.38 16.16 -7.44
N SER A 33 5.71 17.07 -8.37
CA SER A 33 5.21 17.01 -9.75
C SER A 33 5.47 15.64 -10.39
N GLY A 34 4.43 15.02 -10.94
CA GLY A 34 4.49 13.66 -11.52
C GLY A 34 4.03 12.54 -10.58
N LEU A 35 3.77 12.84 -9.32
CA LEU A 35 3.17 11.90 -8.36
C LEU A 35 1.72 12.31 -8.08
N SER A 36 0.78 11.40 -8.25
CA SER A 36 -0.63 11.62 -7.98
C SER A 36 -0.89 11.59 -6.48
N LEU A 37 -1.47 12.66 -5.95
CA LEU A 37 -1.84 12.72 -4.53
C LEU A 37 -2.93 11.68 -4.19
N PHE A 38 -3.84 11.38 -5.13
CA PHE A 38 -4.85 10.33 -4.94
C PHE A 38 -4.25 8.92 -4.97
N TYR A 39 -3.24 8.68 -5.81
CA TYR A 39 -2.49 7.41 -5.79
C TYR A 39 -1.86 7.16 -4.42
N VAL A 40 -1.19 8.18 -3.86
CA VAL A 40 -0.60 8.09 -2.52
C VAL A 40 -1.69 7.93 -1.45
N LEU A 41 -2.79 8.69 -1.54
CA LEU A 41 -3.90 8.61 -0.60
C LEU A 41 -4.51 7.20 -0.57
N TYR A 42 -4.81 6.62 -1.73
CA TYR A 42 -5.48 5.32 -1.82
C TYR A 42 -4.61 4.20 -1.24
N HIS A 43 -3.33 4.13 -1.60
CA HIS A 43 -2.42 3.14 -0.98
C HIS A 43 -2.22 3.40 0.52
N LEU A 44 -2.23 4.65 0.96
CA LEU A 44 -2.16 4.98 2.38
C LEU A 44 -3.43 4.52 3.12
N VAL A 45 -4.62 4.67 2.54
CA VAL A 45 -5.88 4.19 3.11
C VAL A 45 -5.85 2.65 3.23
N VAL A 46 -5.44 1.94 2.17
CA VAL A 46 -5.23 0.48 2.20
C VAL A 46 -4.27 0.08 3.31
N ALA A 47 -3.09 0.69 3.37
CA ALA A 47 -2.10 0.39 4.40
C ALA A 47 -2.59 0.70 5.82
N THR A 48 -3.39 1.76 5.98
CA THR A 48 -4.00 2.15 7.27
C THR A 48 -5.02 1.12 7.71
N GLU A 49 -5.84 0.60 6.80
CA GLU A 49 -6.84 -0.41 7.10
C GLU A 49 -6.20 -1.75 7.49
N LEU A 50 -5.23 -2.22 6.69
CA LEU A 50 -4.43 -3.41 7.01
C LEU A 50 -3.76 -3.30 8.38
N PHE A 51 -3.21 -2.13 8.70
CA PHE A 51 -2.64 -1.84 10.01
C PHE A 51 -3.69 -1.87 11.12
N THR A 52 -4.84 -1.21 10.92
CA THR A 52 -5.91 -1.11 11.92
C THR A 52 -6.45 -2.49 12.28
N VAL A 53 -6.79 -3.30 11.28
CA VAL A 53 -7.29 -4.67 11.48
C VAL A 53 -6.24 -5.52 12.20
N SER A 54 -4.98 -5.49 11.75
CA SER A 54 -3.92 -6.25 12.41
C SER A 54 -3.65 -5.77 13.83
N PHE A 55 -3.74 -4.47 14.10
CA PHE A 55 -3.53 -3.90 15.43
C PHE A 55 -4.60 -4.37 16.40
N VAL A 56 -5.87 -4.32 16.00
CA VAL A 56 -6.99 -4.80 16.83
C VAL A 56 -6.84 -6.29 17.18
N PHE A 57 -6.52 -7.15 16.21
CA PHE A 57 -6.31 -8.57 16.48
C PHE A 57 -5.09 -8.87 17.37
N VAL A 58 -3.98 -8.16 17.17
CA VAL A 58 -2.72 -8.45 17.89
C VAL A 58 -2.63 -7.75 19.24
N VAL A 59 -3.30 -6.62 19.43
CA VAL A 59 -3.20 -5.77 20.63
C VAL A 59 -4.48 -5.80 21.44
N ASN A 60 -5.62 -5.47 20.83
CA ASN A 60 -6.89 -5.32 21.55
C ASN A 60 -7.45 -6.69 21.96
N TYR A 61 -7.56 -7.64 21.03
CA TYR A 61 -8.04 -8.99 21.33
C TYR A 61 -7.04 -9.83 22.14
N ALA A 62 -5.73 -9.64 21.96
CA ALA A 62 -4.71 -10.37 22.71
C ALA A 62 -4.75 -10.08 24.23
N ALA A 63 -5.26 -8.91 24.64
CA ALA A 63 -5.47 -8.56 26.04
C ALA A 63 -6.59 -9.40 26.69
N GLU A 64 -7.57 -9.88 25.91
CA GLU A 64 -8.81 -10.47 26.42
C GLU A 64 -8.76 -11.97 26.77
N ARG A 65 -7.64 -12.67 26.57
CA ARG A 65 -7.40 -14.08 26.99
C ARG A 65 -8.59 -15.05 26.78
N HIS A 66 -8.47 -15.89 25.75
CA HIS A 66 -9.11 -17.23 25.58
C HIS A 66 -10.17 -17.39 24.47
N LYS A 67 -10.01 -16.75 23.30
CA LYS A 67 -10.73 -17.21 22.11
C LYS A 67 -9.77 -17.40 20.94
N PRO A 68 -9.90 -18.51 20.18
CA PRO A 68 -9.14 -18.71 18.95
C PRO A 68 -9.59 -17.64 17.96
N ASP A 69 -8.74 -16.65 17.76
CA ASP A 69 -9.06 -15.56 16.86
C ASP A 69 -8.63 -15.88 15.44
N ILE A 70 -9.40 -15.36 14.49
CA ILE A 70 -9.07 -15.50 13.07
C ILE A 70 -8.04 -14.42 12.77
N PHE A 71 -7.03 -14.67 11.92
CA PHE A 71 -5.90 -13.76 11.59
C PHE A 71 -4.60 -13.98 12.40
N VAL A 72 -4.67 -14.49 13.64
CA VAL A 72 -3.54 -14.60 14.58
C VAL A 72 -3.49 -16.01 15.19
N HIS A 73 -2.31 -16.48 15.61
CA HIS A 73 -2.21 -17.79 16.27
C HIS A 73 -2.69 -17.71 17.73
N ASP A 74 -3.28 -18.80 18.25
CA ASP A 74 -3.60 -18.97 19.67
C ASP A 74 -2.70 -20.07 20.27
N PRO A 75 -1.77 -19.75 21.19
CA PRO A 75 -1.46 -18.41 21.71
C PRO A 75 -0.67 -17.54 20.73
N LEU A 76 -0.76 -16.21 20.93
CA LEU A 76 -0.02 -15.21 20.14
C LEU A 76 1.47 -15.56 20.09
N ASN A 77 2.03 -15.65 18.89
CA ASN A 77 3.43 -16.02 18.71
C ASN A 77 4.28 -14.84 18.19
N ALA A 78 5.60 -15.04 18.12
CA ALA A 78 6.51 -14.03 17.58
C ALA A 78 6.22 -13.68 16.12
N SER A 79 5.63 -14.63 15.38
CA SER A 79 5.30 -14.51 13.98
C SER A 79 4.18 -13.49 13.72
N ASP A 80 3.19 -13.43 14.63
CA ASP A 80 2.08 -12.47 14.57
C ASP A 80 2.55 -11.04 14.85
N LYS A 81 3.49 -10.86 15.79
CA LYS A 81 4.13 -9.56 16.08
C LYS A 81 4.93 -9.05 14.88
N ILE A 82 5.61 -9.94 14.14
CA ILE A 82 6.34 -9.57 12.92
C ILE A 82 5.35 -9.18 11.81
N ASN A 83 4.19 -9.84 11.71
CA ASN A 83 3.13 -9.46 10.76
C ASN A 83 2.58 -8.07 11.09
N LEU A 84 2.31 -7.76 12.37
CA LEU A 84 1.92 -6.41 12.77
C LEU A 84 3.00 -5.38 12.38
N ALA A 85 4.27 -5.67 12.68
CA ALA A 85 5.39 -4.79 12.31
C ALA A 85 5.48 -4.56 10.79
N GLN A 86 5.15 -5.57 9.97
CA GLN A 86 5.08 -5.46 8.51
C GLN A 86 4.01 -4.45 8.08
N PHE A 87 2.80 -4.55 8.60
CA PHE A 87 1.72 -3.61 8.29
C PHE A 87 2.04 -2.20 8.80
N THR A 88 2.54 -2.08 10.04
CA THR A 88 2.96 -0.80 10.61
C THR A 88 4.04 -0.13 9.76
N LEU A 89 5.04 -0.88 9.31
CA LEU A 89 6.12 -0.34 8.48
C LEU A 89 5.57 0.21 7.17
N VAL A 90 4.75 -0.56 6.45
CA VAL A 90 4.16 -0.13 5.17
C VAL A 90 3.26 1.10 5.37
N TRP A 91 2.44 1.11 6.42
CA TRP A 91 1.61 2.26 6.79
C TRP A 91 2.45 3.53 7.04
N VAL A 92 3.49 3.43 7.87
CA VAL A 92 4.38 4.56 8.19
C VAL A 92 5.10 5.06 6.93
N LEU A 93 5.58 4.17 6.06
CA LEU A 93 6.26 4.57 4.82
C LEU A 93 5.33 5.32 3.86
N TRP A 94 4.10 4.85 3.68
CA TRP A 94 3.09 5.58 2.91
C TRP A 94 2.70 6.90 3.55
N LEU A 95 2.59 6.95 4.88
CA LEU A 95 2.29 8.16 5.63
C LEU A 95 3.41 9.20 5.41
N MET A 96 4.67 8.79 5.48
CA MET A 96 5.80 9.66 5.17
C MET A 96 5.74 10.22 3.75
N ILE A 97 5.48 9.37 2.74
CA ILE A 97 5.33 9.82 1.35
C ILE A 97 4.17 10.83 1.24
N PHE A 98 3.04 10.55 1.86
CA PHE A 98 1.87 11.42 1.86
C PHE A 98 2.15 12.77 2.50
N THR A 99 2.79 12.79 3.67
CA THR A 99 3.20 14.02 4.35
C THR A 99 4.16 14.84 3.47
N LEU A 100 5.15 14.19 2.83
CA LEU A 100 6.05 14.88 1.90
C LEU A 100 5.28 15.45 0.70
N CYS A 101 4.28 14.75 0.17
CA CYS A 101 3.41 15.25 -0.89
C CYS A 101 2.59 16.48 -0.51
N LEU A 102 2.16 16.58 0.76
CA LEU A 102 1.44 17.73 1.28
C LEU A 102 2.35 18.93 1.54
N ILE A 103 3.58 18.70 2.02
CA ILE A 103 4.54 19.74 2.38
C ILE A 103 5.25 20.33 1.15
N TYR A 104 5.72 19.48 0.23
CA TYR A 104 6.55 19.94 -0.89
C TYR A 104 5.76 20.65 -1.99
N SER A 105 6.46 21.42 -2.81
CA SER A 105 5.84 22.19 -3.89
C SER A 105 5.28 21.24 -4.95
N SER A 106 4.13 21.62 -5.52
CA SER A 106 3.46 20.86 -6.58
C SER A 106 2.49 21.77 -7.31
N ASP A 107 2.12 21.35 -8.51
CA ASP A 107 1.16 22.07 -9.36
C ASP A 107 -0.31 21.93 -8.85
N LEU A 108 -0.52 21.30 -7.69
CA LEU A 108 -1.84 21.10 -7.09
C LEU A 108 -2.31 22.35 -6.34
N SER A 109 -3.59 22.69 -6.48
CA SER A 109 -4.20 23.77 -5.71
C SER A 109 -4.20 23.46 -4.21
N LEU A 110 -4.05 24.50 -3.38
CA LEU A 110 -4.08 24.39 -1.93
C LEU A 110 -5.39 23.73 -1.44
N GLY A 111 -6.53 24.09 -2.05
CA GLY A 111 -7.83 23.52 -1.72
C GLY A 111 -7.89 22.00 -1.92
N LEU A 112 -7.29 21.47 -2.99
CA LEU A 112 -7.22 20.04 -3.23
C LEU A 112 -6.35 19.32 -2.19
N ARG A 113 -5.21 19.92 -1.81
CA ARG A 113 -4.35 19.37 -0.76
C ARG A 113 -5.07 19.28 0.59
N ILE A 114 -5.77 20.34 0.97
CA ILE A 114 -6.58 20.37 2.20
C ILE A 114 -7.68 19.32 2.13
N ALA A 115 -8.41 19.23 1.02
CA ALA A 115 -9.47 18.24 0.86
C ALA A 115 -8.95 16.80 1.02
N VAL A 116 -7.83 16.46 0.37
CA VAL A 116 -7.22 15.14 0.47
C VAL A 116 -6.67 14.87 1.88
N ALA A 117 -6.04 15.86 2.52
CA ALA A 117 -5.60 15.74 3.90
C ALA A 117 -6.79 15.50 4.86
N SER A 118 -7.89 16.24 4.70
CA SER A 118 -9.10 16.07 5.48
C SER A 118 -9.75 14.70 5.27
N LEU A 119 -9.76 14.18 4.03
CA LEU A 119 -10.24 12.82 3.76
C LEU A 119 -9.44 11.79 4.55
N TYR A 120 -8.10 11.90 4.56
CA TYR A 120 -7.26 10.97 5.30
C TYR A 120 -7.40 11.11 6.82
N ILE A 121 -7.46 12.35 7.33
CA ILE A 121 -7.68 12.61 8.76
C ILE A 121 -9.03 12.01 9.21
N SER A 122 -10.09 12.19 8.42
CA SER A 122 -11.39 11.56 8.69
C SER A 122 -11.27 10.04 8.71
N PHE A 123 -10.53 9.43 7.78
CA PHE A 123 -10.30 7.99 7.78
C PHE A 123 -9.55 7.52 9.03
N LEU A 124 -8.52 8.23 9.48
CA LEU A 124 -7.81 7.93 10.73
C LEU A 124 -8.71 8.01 11.96
N LEU A 125 -9.61 9.00 12.01
CA LEU A 125 -10.52 9.21 13.12
C LEU A 125 -11.59 8.12 13.24
N ILE A 126 -11.93 7.42 12.16
CA ILE A 126 -12.87 6.30 12.19
C ILE A 126 -12.19 4.93 12.31
N SER A 127 -10.88 4.83 12.02
CA SER A 127 -10.13 3.56 11.99
C SER A 127 -9.14 3.46 13.16
N VAL A 128 -7.97 4.10 13.04
CA VAL A 128 -6.86 3.99 14.00
C VAL A 128 -7.20 4.61 15.35
N ALA A 129 -7.86 5.77 15.38
CA ALA A 129 -8.11 6.47 16.63
C ALA A 129 -8.99 5.66 17.61
N PRO A 130 -10.12 5.06 17.19
CA PRO A 130 -10.88 4.14 18.05
C PRO A 130 -10.04 2.96 18.56
N ALA A 131 -9.27 2.31 17.68
CA ALA A 131 -8.43 1.17 18.06
C ALA A 131 -7.36 1.53 19.10
N PHE A 132 -6.75 2.71 18.97
CA PHE A 132 -5.74 3.20 19.90
C PHE A 132 -6.34 3.68 21.22
N ILE A 133 -7.49 4.35 21.18
CA ILE A 133 -8.20 4.74 22.40
C ILE A 133 -8.56 3.49 23.19
N ASP A 134 -9.14 2.48 22.54
CA ASP A 134 -9.48 1.20 23.16
C ASP A 134 -8.25 0.52 23.79
N ALA A 135 -7.16 0.38 23.04
CA ALA A 135 -5.92 -0.21 23.57
C ALA A 135 -5.26 0.59 24.71
N ALA A 136 -5.46 1.92 24.74
CA ALA A 136 -4.89 2.79 25.76
C ALA A 136 -5.77 2.93 27.01
N THR A 137 -7.02 2.48 26.95
CA THR A 137 -7.99 2.70 28.01
C THR A 137 -8.59 1.38 28.49
N ASP A 138 -8.42 1.05 29.77
CA ASP A 138 -9.15 -0.04 30.44
C ASP A 138 -10.66 0.27 30.59
N THR A 139 -11.20 1.28 29.88
CA THR A 139 -12.56 1.82 30.10
C THR A 139 -13.68 0.84 29.81
N PHE A 140 -13.40 -0.23 29.08
CA PHE A 140 -14.38 -1.24 28.74
C PHE A 140 -13.92 -2.59 29.32
N GLY A 141 -13.97 -2.76 30.63
CA GLY A 141 -13.86 -4.09 31.22
C GLY A 141 -15.16 -4.89 31.04
N GLY A 142 -15.10 -6.09 30.46
CA GLY A 142 -16.21 -7.06 30.43
C GLY A 142 -17.13 -6.99 29.21
N LYS A 143 -18.24 -7.74 29.21
CA LYS A 143 -19.08 -8.07 28.02
C LYS A 143 -19.49 -6.91 27.10
N GLY A 144 -19.55 -5.67 27.58
CA GLY A 144 -19.86 -4.51 26.75
C GLY A 144 -18.72 -4.13 25.81
N HIS A 145 -17.48 -4.39 26.23
CA HIS A 145 -16.25 -4.21 25.45
C HIS A 145 -16.18 -5.15 24.27
N ASP A 146 -16.31 -6.46 24.52
CA ASP A 146 -16.30 -7.50 23.50
C ASP A 146 -17.32 -7.17 22.39
N LEU A 147 -18.48 -6.62 22.76
CA LEU A 147 -19.52 -6.22 21.83
C LEU A 147 -19.09 -5.00 20.99
N VAL A 148 -18.55 -3.95 21.61
CA VAL A 148 -18.09 -2.74 20.90
C VAL A 148 -16.94 -3.09 19.97
N LEU A 149 -15.94 -3.83 20.45
CA LEU A 149 -14.78 -4.26 19.67
C LEU A 149 -15.19 -5.22 18.54
N GLY A 150 -16.15 -6.12 18.80
CA GLY A 150 -16.74 -6.99 17.80
C GLY A 150 -17.53 -6.24 16.72
N ILE A 151 -18.30 -5.21 17.08
CA ILE A 151 -18.98 -4.33 16.11
C ILE A 151 -17.97 -3.55 15.27
N PHE A 152 -16.95 -2.98 15.91
CA PHE A 152 -15.88 -2.26 15.22
C PHE A 152 -15.16 -3.16 14.22
N THR A 153 -14.66 -4.31 14.68
CA THR A 153 -13.95 -5.28 13.84
C THR A 153 -14.85 -5.81 12.73
N GLY A 154 -16.10 -6.15 13.04
CA GLY A 154 -17.07 -6.60 12.05
C GLY A 154 -17.35 -5.53 10.99
N PHE A 155 -17.49 -4.26 11.40
CA PHE A 155 -17.67 -3.16 10.46
C PHE A 155 -16.48 -3.02 9.50
N HIS A 156 -15.27 -3.04 10.04
CA HIS A 156 -14.04 -2.94 9.26
C HIS A 156 -13.89 -4.11 8.28
N VAL A 157 -13.98 -5.34 8.79
CA VAL A 157 -13.78 -6.57 8.00
C VAL A 157 -14.85 -6.76 6.92
N PHE A 158 -16.12 -6.50 7.22
CA PHE A 158 -17.21 -6.79 6.28
C PHE A 158 -17.61 -5.63 5.37
N TYR A 159 -17.29 -4.38 5.73
CA TYR A 159 -17.72 -3.20 4.97
C TYR A 159 -16.57 -2.29 4.54
N VAL A 160 -15.61 -2.01 5.42
CA VAL A 160 -14.50 -1.09 5.08
C VAL A 160 -13.49 -1.77 4.18
N ASN A 161 -12.97 -2.94 4.56
CA ASN A 161 -12.01 -3.73 3.79
C ASN A 161 -12.43 -3.89 2.32
N PRO A 162 -13.62 -4.46 1.99
CA PRO A 162 -13.98 -4.65 0.58
C PRO A 162 -14.03 -3.36 -0.24
N VAL A 163 -14.33 -2.21 0.39
CA VAL A 163 -14.34 -0.90 -0.28
C VAL A 163 -12.92 -0.38 -0.46
N VAL A 164 -12.07 -0.55 0.55
CA VAL A 164 -10.67 -0.11 0.56
C VAL A 164 -9.83 -0.93 -0.42
N ASP A 165 -10.03 -2.24 -0.50
CA ASP A 165 -9.38 -3.13 -1.48
C ASP A 165 -9.60 -2.63 -2.92
N LEU A 166 -10.79 -2.07 -3.21
CA LEU A 166 -11.12 -1.51 -4.51
C LEU A 166 -10.37 -0.20 -4.83
N PHE A 167 -9.77 0.48 -3.85
CA PHE A 167 -9.04 1.74 -4.05
C PHE A 167 -7.70 1.57 -4.77
N GLU A 168 -7.16 0.35 -4.84
CA GLU A 168 -5.99 0.04 -5.64
C GLU A 168 -6.20 0.31 -7.14
N ILE A 169 -7.42 0.07 -7.66
CA ILE A 169 -7.77 0.29 -9.08
C ILE A 169 -7.76 1.79 -9.44
N PRO A 170 -8.48 2.70 -8.75
CA PRO A 170 -8.40 4.12 -9.01
C PRO A 170 -7.02 4.70 -8.67
N ALA A 171 -6.23 4.08 -7.77
CA ALA A 171 -4.84 4.46 -7.55
C ALA A 171 -3.99 4.29 -8.81
N LEU A 172 -4.06 3.11 -9.44
CA LEU A 172 -3.42 2.84 -10.72
C LEU A 172 -3.87 3.85 -11.77
N TYR A 173 -5.18 4.04 -11.94
CA TYR A 173 -5.70 4.99 -12.91
C TYR A 173 -5.18 6.42 -12.68
N ALA A 174 -5.21 6.89 -11.43
CA ALA A 174 -4.78 8.24 -11.09
C ALA A 174 -3.28 8.45 -11.40
N GLN A 175 -2.41 7.50 -11.06
CA GLN A 175 -0.99 7.61 -11.35
C GLN A 175 -0.67 7.37 -12.82
N ALA A 176 -1.33 6.42 -13.48
CA ALA A 176 -1.17 6.15 -14.91
C ALA A 176 -1.55 7.38 -15.74
N ARG A 177 -2.66 8.06 -15.39
CA ARG A 177 -3.08 9.29 -16.07
C ARG A 177 -2.03 10.39 -15.97
N ILE A 178 -1.53 10.69 -14.77
CA ILE A 178 -0.46 11.68 -14.59
C ILE A 178 0.79 11.27 -15.37
N THR A 179 1.18 10.00 -15.27
CA THR A 179 2.36 9.47 -15.93
C THR A 179 2.25 9.56 -17.45
N SER A 180 1.06 9.36 -18.03
CA SER A 180 0.81 9.44 -19.48
C SER A 180 0.65 10.87 -20.00
N GLN A 181 0.14 11.80 -19.19
CA GLN A 181 -0.12 13.19 -19.61
C GLN A 181 1.11 14.10 -19.56
N ARG A 182 2.21 13.68 -18.92
CA ARG A 182 3.44 14.50 -18.87
C ARG A 182 4.01 14.75 -20.27
N ALA A 183 4.55 15.95 -20.50
CA ALA A 183 5.18 16.31 -21.77
C ALA A 183 6.38 15.39 -22.09
N PRO A 184 6.58 15.01 -23.37
CA PRO A 184 7.78 14.28 -23.80
C PRO A 184 9.05 15.01 -23.35
N GLY A 185 10.06 14.27 -22.89
CA GLY A 185 11.34 14.84 -22.41
C GLY A 185 11.32 15.42 -20.99
N SER A 186 10.15 15.66 -20.37
CA SER A 186 10.04 16.21 -19.00
C SER A 186 10.35 15.23 -17.85
N GLY A 187 10.81 14.02 -18.19
CA GLY A 187 11.04 12.91 -17.26
C GLY A 187 9.78 12.45 -16.52
N LEU A 188 9.95 11.54 -15.57
CA LEU A 188 8.87 11.00 -14.71
C LEU A 188 8.60 11.84 -13.45
N GLY A 189 9.24 13.02 -13.37
CA GLY A 189 9.12 13.92 -12.22
C GLY A 189 9.58 13.26 -10.93
N ALA A 190 8.72 13.32 -9.91
CA ALA A 190 8.99 12.79 -8.57
C ALA A 190 8.84 11.27 -8.44
N LEU A 191 8.30 10.56 -9.44
CA LEU A 191 8.15 9.10 -9.39
C LEU A 191 9.50 8.39 -9.60
N SER A 192 9.86 7.48 -8.70
CA SER A 192 11.08 6.68 -8.75
C SER A 192 10.81 5.31 -9.38
N LEU A 193 11.27 5.08 -10.61
CA LEU A 193 11.15 3.78 -11.28
C LEU A 193 11.79 2.64 -10.50
N LEU A 194 12.92 2.92 -9.84
CA LEU A 194 13.59 1.92 -9.02
C LEU A 194 12.69 1.49 -7.86
N SER A 195 12.05 2.44 -7.17
CA SER A 195 11.10 2.13 -6.10
C SER A 195 9.93 1.30 -6.63
N VAL A 196 9.32 1.74 -7.74
CA VAL A 196 8.18 1.05 -8.37
C VAL A 196 8.56 -0.39 -8.75
N ALA A 197 9.72 -0.60 -9.36
CA ALA A 197 10.20 -1.94 -9.72
C ALA A 197 10.46 -2.82 -8.48
N MET A 198 11.11 -2.28 -7.46
CA MET A 198 11.38 -3.01 -6.21
C MET A 198 10.08 -3.38 -5.49
N GLN A 199 9.12 -2.46 -5.44
CA GLN A 199 7.80 -2.69 -4.85
C GLN A 199 7.01 -3.73 -5.65
N ALA A 200 7.01 -3.68 -6.98
CA ALA A 200 6.35 -4.69 -7.81
C ALA A 200 6.85 -6.10 -7.50
N VAL A 201 8.18 -6.29 -7.49
CA VAL A 201 8.79 -7.60 -7.20
C VAL A 201 8.51 -8.03 -5.76
N LEU A 202 8.75 -7.15 -4.79
CA LEU A 202 8.63 -7.51 -3.39
C LEU A 202 7.19 -7.83 -2.98
N PHE A 203 6.23 -7.04 -3.42
CA PHE A 203 4.82 -7.27 -3.08
C PHE A 203 4.26 -8.49 -3.81
N ALA A 204 4.77 -8.80 -5.02
CA ALA A 204 4.47 -10.06 -5.69
C ALA A 204 5.00 -11.28 -4.93
N LEU A 205 6.10 -11.15 -4.18
CA LEU A 205 6.60 -12.20 -3.28
C LEU A 205 5.82 -12.26 -1.97
N LEU A 206 5.42 -11.10 -1.42
CA LEU A 206 4.66 -11.03 -0.17
C LEU A 206 3.24 -11.58 -0.32
N ALA A 207 2.58 -11.37 -1.45
CA ALA A 207 1.22 -11.87 -1.70
C ALA A 207 1.07 -13.39 -1.46
N PRO A 208 1.82 -14.30 -2.11
CA PRO A 208 1.75 -15.72 -1.81
C PRO A 208 2.34 -16.05 -0.42
N ALA A 209 3.30 -15.28 0.09
CA ALA A 209 3.83 -15.51 1.44
C ALA A 209 2.76 -15.30 2.51
N TRP A 210 1.83 -14.36 2.32
CA TRP A 210 0.72 -14.12 3.25
C TRP A 210 -0.20 -15.32 3.41
N LEU A 211 -0.40 -16.12 2.35
CA LEU A 211 -1.19 -17.36 2.45
C LEU A 211 -0.64 -18.34 3.49
N GLY A 212 0.69 -18.33 3.74
CA GLY A 212 1.35 -19.14 4.76
C GLY A 212 1.59 -18.42 6.09
N ARG A 213 1.17 -17.15 6.22
CA ARG A 213 1.30 -16.34 7.44
C ARG A 213 -0.02 -16.17 8.18
N LEU A 214 -1.14 -16.28 7.48
CA LEU A 214 -2.48 -16.08 8.02
C LEU A 214 -3.00 -17.36 8.65
N ALA A 215 -3.55 -17.23 9.86
CA ALA A 215 -4.28 -18.30 10.52
C ALA A 215 -5.72 -18.34 9.99
N TYR A 216 -6.12 -19.46 9.39
CA TYR A 216 -7.51 -19.74 9.03
C TYR A 216 -7.85 -21.20 9.32
N PRO A 217 -8.99 -21.50 9.97
CA PRO A 217 -9.31 -22.84 10.46
C PRO A 217 -9.87 -23.72 9.34
N TRP A 218 -9.03 -24.04 8.35
CA TRP A 218 -9.39 -24.88 7.20
C TRP A 218 -9.93 -26.25 7.61
N GLU A 219 -9.46 -26.80 8.73
CA GLU A 219 -9.86 -28.07 9.29
C GLU A 219 -11.34 -28.15 9.70
N ARG A 220 -11.99 -27.01 9.95
CA ARG A 220 -13.44 -26.96 10.25
C ARG A 220 -14.30 -27.26 9.02
N PHE A 221 -13.73 -27.25 7.82
CA PHE A 221 -14.43 -27.42 6.55
C PHE A 221 -14.12 -28.78 5.90
N SER A 222 -14.23 -29.86 6.68
CA SER A 222 -13.92 -31.24 6.28
C SER A 222 -14.70 -31.77 5.05
N GLY A 223 -15.74 -31.08 4.59
CA GLY A 223 -16.53 -31.40 3.40
C GLY A 223 -16.00 -30.84 2.07
N GLY A 224 -14.85 -30.15 2.08
CA GLY A 224 -14.22 -29.55 0.90
C GLY A 224 -14.37 -28.03 0.79
N VAL A 225 -13.67 -27.44 -0.17
CA VAL A 225 -13.66 -25.98 -0.41
C VAL A 225 -14.85 -25.59 -1.28
N SER A 226 -15.94 -25.14 -0.64
CA SER A 226 -17.12 -24.58 -1.32
C SER A 226 -17.01 -23.06 -1.48
N MET A 227 -17.76 -22.48 -2.42
CA MET A 227 -17.74 -21.02 -2.65
C MET A 227 -18.04 -20.18 -1.39
N PRO A 228 -19.03 -20.53 -0.53
CA PRO A 228 -19.24 -19.80 0.72
C PRO A 228 -18.02 -19.82 1.65
N VAL A 229 -17.27 -20.92 1.68
CA VAL A 229 -16.03 -21.04 2.48
C VAL A 229 -14.93 -20.14 1.91
N VAL A 230 -14.80 -20.07 0.58
CA VAL A 230 -13.84 -19.17 -0.08
C VAL A 230 -14.19 -17.71 0.16
N VAL A 231 -15.47 -17.33 0.05
CA VAL A 231 -15.94 -15.97 0.34
C VAL A 231 -15.68 -15.61 1.81
N ASN A 232 -15.99 -16.53 2.74
CA ASN A 232 -15.73 -16.31 4.15
C ASN A 232 -14.22 -16.17 4.44
N TRP A 233 -13.39 -17.04 3.86
CA TRP A 233 -11.93 -16.91 3.94
C TRP A 233 -11.45 -15.56 3.41
N PHE A 234 -11.93 -15.15 2.23
CA PHE A 234 -11.55 -13.89 1.61
C PHE A 234 -11.89 -12.70 2.51
N LEU A 235 -13.12 -12.62 2.99
CA LEU A 235 -13.58 -11.54 3.86
C LEU A 235 -12.77 -11.45 5.14
N ILE A 236 -12.43 -12.59 5.76
CA ILE A 236 -11.79 -12.56 7.08
C ILE A 236 -10.27 -12.42 7.02
N VAL A 237 -9.59 -13.04 6.05
CA VAL A 237 -8.12 -13.00 5.96
C VAL A 237 -7.57 -12.90 4.54
N GLY A 238 -8.30 -13.39 3.54
CA GLY A 238 -7.82 -13.50 2.17
C GLY A 238 -7.70 -12.17 1.42
N PHE A 239 -8.28 -11.08 1.94
CA PHE A 239 -8.07 -9.73 1.42
C PHE A 239 -6.59 -9.29 1.52
N VAL A 240 -5.85 -9.72 2.55
CA VAL A 240 -4.42 -9.36 2.72
C VAL A 240 -3.54 -9.80 1.54
N PRO A 241 -3.47 -11.10 1.16
CA PRO A 241 -2.69 -11.51 0.00
C PRO A 241 -3.23 -10.90 -1.31
N PHE A 242 -4.55 -10.62 -1.37
CA PHE A 242 -5.15 -9.93 -2.51
C PHE A 242 -4.61 -8.50 -2.66
N ASP A 243 -4.63 -7.69 -1.61
CA ASP A 243 -4.13 -6.31 -1.63
C ASP A 243 -2.66 -6.24 -2.04
N TYR A 244 -1.81 -7.12 -1.50
CA TYR A 244 -0.41 -7.18 -1.88
C TYR A 244 -0.25 -7.59 -3.35
N GLY A 245 -1.10 -8.48 -3.85
CA GLY A 245 -1.11 -8.90 -5.24
C GLY A 245 -1.55 -7.79 -6.19
N VAL A 246 -2.66 -7.12 -5.89
CA VAL A 246 -3.16 -5.98 -6.67
C VAL A 246 -2.16 -4.84 -6.64
N PHE A 247 -1.60 -4.52 -5.47
CA PHE A 247 -0.54 -3.52 -5.35
C PHE A 247 0.66 -3.84 -6.24
N ALA A 248 1.13 -5.09 -6.22
CA ALA A 248 2.24 -5.52 -7.07
C ALA A 248 1.93 -5.35 -8.56
N ILE A 249 0.70 -5.69 -8.98
CA ILE A 249 0.22 -5.49 -10.35
C ILE A 249 0.18 -4.00 -10.69
N THR A 250 -0.35 -3.16 -9.80
CA THR A 250 -0.37 -1.70 -9.95
C THR A 250 1.04 -1.16 -10.20
N GLN A 251 2.00 -1.53 -9.36
CA GLN A 251 3.40 -1.10 -9.55
C GLN A 251 4.00 -1.61 -10.86
N PHE A 252 3.75 -2.88 -11.21
CA PHE A 252 4.24 -3.46 -12.46
C PHE A 252 3.66 -2.76 -13.70
N VAL A 253 2.37 -2.47 -13.73
CA VAL A 253 1.72 -1.74 -14.83
C VAL A 253 2.26 -0.32 -14.93
N LEU A 254 2.45 0.38 -13.81
CA LEU A 254 3.07 1.71 -13.80
C LEU A 254 4.50 1.68 -14.35
N LEU A 255 5.29 0.65 -14.01
CA LEU A 255 6.62 0.45 -14.56
C LEU A 255 6.56 0.25 -16.08
N LEU A 256 5.66 -0.60 -16.57
CA LEU A 256 5.49 -0.83 -18.01
C LEU A 256 5.10 0.45 -18.76
N ILE A 257 4.14 1.21 -18.24
CA ILE A 257 3.72 2.49 -18.83
C ILE A 257 4.93 3.43 -18.93
N ALA A 258 5.70 3.56 -17.85
CA ALA A 258 6.82 4.48 -17.82
C ALA A 258 7.98 4.05 -18.73
N VAL A 259 8.30 2.76 -18.80
CA VAL A 259 9.32 2.20 -19.71
C VAL A 259 8.88 2.35 -21.17
N TRP A 260 7.64 2.00 -21.48
CA TRP A 260 7.08 2.11 -22.83
C TRP A 260 7.12 3.55 -23.36
N ARG A 261 6.81 4.53 -22.50
CA ARG A 261 6.98 5.95 -22.83
C ARG A 261 8.44 6.33 -23.10
N SER A 262 9.36 5.86 -22.28
CA SER A 262 10.79 6.15 -22.47
C SER A 262 11.30 5.61 -23.81
N LEU A 263 10.85 4.42 -24.21
CA LEU A 263 11.26 3.79 -25.47
C LEU A 263 10.70 4.54 -26.70
N HIS A 264 9.39 4.82 -26.72
CA HIS A 264 8.77 5.52 -27.86
C HIS A 264 9.25 6.96 -28.02
N HIS A 265 9.48 7.69 -26.92
CA HIS A 265 9.99 9.06 -27.01
C HIS A 265 11.50 9.13 -27.27
N GLY A 266 12.28 8.12 -26.84
CA GLY A 266 13.69 7.99 -27.21
C GLY A 266 13.90 7.78 -28.71
N GLN A 267 13.04 6.99 -29.35
CA GLN A 267 13.09 6.77 -30.81
C GLN A 267 12.70 8.02 -31.61
N LEU A 268 11.68 8.77 -31.20
CA LEU A 268 11.26 10.00 -31.90
C LEU A 268 12.30 11.13 -31.77
N SER A 269 13.00 11.21 -30.63
CA SER A 269 14.06 12.20 -30.42
C SER A 269 15.32 11.89 -31.24
N GLY A 270 15.63 10.60 -31.46
CA GLY A 270 16.76 10.17 -32.28
C GLY A 270 16.55 10.37 -33.78
N VAL A 271 15.31 10.29 -34.27
CA VAL A 271 14.99 10.55 -35.69
C VAL A 271 14.99 12.04 -36.01
N SER A 272 14.53 12.91 -35.08
CA SER A 272 14.49 14.36 -35.31
C SER A 272 15.83 15.07 -35.03
N ALA A 273 16.73 14.48 -34.25
CA ALA A 273 18.05 15.08 -33.96
C ALA A 273 19.03 15.00 -35.14
N GLY A 274 18.78 14.12 -36.12
CA GLY A 274 19.62 13.97 -37.32
C GLY A 274 19.32 14.96 -38.45
N GLU A 275 18.21 15.70 -38.40
CA GLU A 275 17.78 16.59 -39.51
C GLU A 275 18.12 18.08 -39.29
N THR A 276 18.83 18.43 -38.20
CA THR A 276 19.18 19.83 -37.86
C THR A 276 20.68 20.12 -37.80
N GLU A 277 21.53 19.21 -38.28
CA GLU A 277 22.93 19.56 -38.55
C GLU A 277 23.04 20.25 -39.92
N PRO A 278 23.42 21.54 -40.00
CA PRO A 278 23.68 22.19 -41.27
C PRO A 278 24.90 21.56 -41.94
N LEU A 279 24.65 20.72 -42.95
CA LEU A 279 25.63 20.12 -43.86
C LEU A 279 26.20 21.13 -44.86
N LEU A 280 26.65 22.30 -44.40
CA LEU A 280 27.42 23.23 -45.23
C LEU A 280 28.42 23.98 -44.35
N GLY A 281 29.65 23.47 -44.31
CA GLY A 281 30.80 24.33 -44.11
C GLY A 281 30.78 25.36 -45.23
N ALA A 282 30.45 26.60 -44.88
CA ALA A 282 30.58 27.72 -45.80
C ALA A 282 32.06 27.86 -46.17
N PRO A 283 32.42 27.80 -47.47
CA PRO A 283 33.70 28.29 -47.92
C PRO A 283 33.67 29.82 -48.03
N TRP A 284 34.87 30.42 -48.00
CA TRP A 284 35.22 31.83 -48.28
C TRP A 284 34.96 32.79 -47.09
N ALA A 285 35.89 33.65 -46.66
CA ALA A 285 37.06 34.27 -47.29
C ALA A 285 38.15 34.60 -46.24
#